data_AF-A0A0V1Q125-F1
#
_entry.id   AF-A0A0V1Q125-F1
#
_cell.length_a   1.000
_cell.length_b   1.000
_cell.length_c   1.000
_cell.angle_alpha   90.00
_cell.angle_beta   90.00
_cell.angle_gamma   90.00
#
_symmetry.space_group_name_H-M   'P 1'
#
loop_
_entity.id
_entity.type
_entity.pdbx_description
1 polymer ?
#
loop_
_entity_poly.entity_id
_entity_poly.type
_entity_poly.pdbx_seq_one_letter_code
_entity_poly.pdbx_strand_id
1 'polypeptide(L)'
;MNSAHYANASTTLAPEIDTSQIPIDTLESIRNRLNQVHLSLRKLSDQINHHNRHPNKVKLPNYAQFQNQFQVLLTQLHTITSDLDNNDEMLKNTNVYPLPSFPTTQQEGLITTLLRKKPLPEVDEWIESAANKRKNEYVNIQKDDEFAQWCLTKIEELREEFQFYGFNSVDELEYLDTEAGRKETEENKRIENQKYEEELKITDGGKNGLHPNKVLKFMCQGVLT
;
A
#
# COMPACT_ATOMS: atom_id res chain seq x y z
N MET A 1 -36.32 -7.18 65.38
CA MET A 1 -37.00 -7.27 64.07
C MET A 1 -36.96 -5.88 63.46
N ASN A 2 -35.83 -5.47 62.87
CA ASN A 2 -35.47 -5.60 61.45
C ASN A 2 -36.56 -5.11 60.49
N SER A 3 -36.42 -3.88 59.99
CA SER A 3 -36.50 -3.52 58.55
C SER A 3 -36.19 -2.02 58.42
N ALA A 4 -34.92 -1.67 58.18
CA ALA A 4 -34.33 -1.47 56.86
C ALA A 4 -34.63 -0.07 56.29
N HIS A 5 -33.66 0.81 56.47
CA HIS A 5 -33.41 2.01 55.65
C HIS A 5 -33.49 1.66 54.16
N TYR A 6 -34.33 2.36 53.42
CA TYR A 6 -34.07 2.65 52.02
C TYR A 6 -33.68 4.12 51.92
N ALA A 7 -32.38 4.37 52.14
CA ALA A 7 -31.76 5.57 51.65
C ALA A 7 -31.83 5.51 50.12
N ASN A 8 -32.63 6.39 49.52
CA ASN A 8 -32.61 6.62 48.09
C ASN A 8 -31.18 7.01 47.72
N ALA A 9 -30.47 6.04 47.13
CA ALA A 9 -29.18 6.26 46.51
C ALA A 9 -29.38 7.40 45.51
N SER A 10 -28.79 8.55 45.83
CA SER A 10 -28.66 9.64 44.90
C SER A 10 -27.86 9.10 43.72
N THR A 11 -28.54 8.78 42.63
CA THR A 11 -27.91 8.67 41.32
C THR A 11 -27.38 10.06 41.01
N THR A 12 -26.16 10.33 41.48
CA THR A 12 -25.34 11.43 40.97
C THR A 12 -25.13 11.14 39.49
N LEU A 13 -26.04 11.66 38.67
CA LEU A 13 -25.85 11.85 37.24
C LEU A 13 -24.49 12.52 37.10
N ALA A 14 -23.52 11.78 36.56
CA ALA A 14 -22.27 12.36 36.14
C ALA A 14 -22.58 13.59 35.27
N PRO A 15 -21.87 14.72 35.44
CA PRO A 15 -22.13 15.90 34.63
C PRO A 15 -22.07 15.49 33.15
N GLU A 16 -23.12 15.82 32.39
CA GLU A 16 -23.10 15.61 30.95
C GLU A 16 -21.92 16.41 30.38
N ILE A 17 -20.90 15.67 29.93
CA ILE A 17 -19.70 16.26 29.36
C ILE A 17 -20.10 16.77 27.99
N ASP A 18 -19.95 18.08 27.77
CA ASP A 18 -20.14 18.66 26.44
C ASP A 18 -19.04 18.14 25.49
N THR A 19 -19.43 17.22 24.62
CA THR A 19 -18.56 16.60 23.62
C THR A 19 -18.65 17.28 22.25
N SER A 20 -19.41 18.39 22.11
CA SER A 20 -19.66 19.02 20.79
C SER A 20 -18.39 19.54 20.11
N GLN A 21 -17.33 19.79 20.88
CA GLN A 21 -16.07 20.34 20.37
C GLN A 21 -15.05 19.23 20.00
N ILE A 22 -15.40 17.95 20.21
CA ILE A 22 -14.49 16.84 19.93
C ILE A 22 -14.71 16.39 18.47
N PRO A 23 -13.67 16.37 17.63
CA PRO A 23 -13.77 15.91 16.25
C PRO A 23 -13.82 14.37 16.17
N ILE A 24 -14.98 13.82 16.51
CA ILE A 24 -15.20 12.37 16.64
C ILE A 24 -14.99 11.65 15.31
N ASP A 25 -15.51 12.20 14.21
CA ASP A 25 -15.45 11.53 12.90
C ASP A 25 -14.02 11.37 12.38
N THR A 26 -13.20 12.42 12.54
CA THR A 26 -11.79 12.39 12.18
C THR A 26 -11.01 11.40 13.04
N LEU A 27 -11.24 11.40 14.35
CA LEU A 27 -10.59 10.46 15.27
C LEU A 27 -11.00 9.01 14.98
N GLU A 28 -12.26 8.76 14.63
CA GLU A 28 -12.75 7.42 14.28
C GLU A 28 -12.17 6.94 12.94
N SER A 29 -12.02 7.84 11.97
CA SER A 29 -11.33 7.55 10.71
C SER A 29 -9.88 7.13 10.96
N ILE A 30 -9.13 7.90 11.76
CA ILE A 30 -7.75 7.58 12.13
C ILE A 30 -7.68 6.27 12.91
N ARG A 31 -8.61 6.03 13.85
CA ARG A 31 -8.70 4.78 14.61
C ARG A 31 -8.88 3.57 13.69
N ASN A 32 -9.78 3.66 12.72
CA ASN A 32 -10.02 2.58 11.76
C ASN A 32 -8.76 2.27 10.94
N ARG A 33 -8.07 3.30 10.45
CA ARG A 33 -6.80 3.15 9.72
C ARG A 33 -5.70 2.51 10.58
N LEU A 34 -5.54 2.97 11.82
CA LEU A 34 -4.56 2.42 12.76
C LEU A 34 -4.84 0.94 13.07
N ASN A 35 -6.12 0.57 13.21
CA ASN A 35 -6.51 -0.83 13.39
C ASN A 35 -6.14 -1.69 12.17
N GLN A 36 -6.28 -1.18 10.95
CA GLN A 36 -5.85 -1.91 9.75
C GLN A 36 -4.33 -2.17 9.75
N VAL A 37 -3.53 -1.15 10.08
CA VAL A 37 -2.06 -1.31 10.21
C VAL A 37 -1.71 -2.29 11.32
N HIS A 38 -2.38 -2.20 12.47
CA HIS A 38 -2.17 -3.12 13.57
C HIS A 38 -2.43 -4.58 13.16
N LEU A 39 -3.54 -4.84 12.47
CA LEU A 39 -3.88 -6.18 11.98
C LEU A 39 -2.87 -6.69 10.95
N SER A 40 -2.43 -5.83 10.02
CA SER A 40 -1.36 -6.12 9.06
C SER A 40 -0.04 -6.51 9.75
N LEU A 41 0.41 -5.68 10.71
CA LEU A 41 1.63 -5.92 11.49
C LEU A 41 1.53 -7.20 12.32
N ARG A 42 0.39 -7.42 12.96
CA ARG A 42 0.13 -8.64 13.75
C ARG A 42 0.23 -9.87 12.87
N LYS A 43 -0.41 -9.86 11.69
CA LYS A 43 -0.35 -10.98 10.74
C LYS A 43 1.08 -11.25 10.28
N LEU A 44 1.86 -10.20 10.01
CA LEU A 44 3.27 -10.33 9.63
C LEU A 44 4.11 -10.89 10.77
N SER A 45 3.93 -10.36 11.98
CA SER A 45 4.61 -10.83 13.20
C SER A 45 4.27 -12.29 13.47
N ASP A 46 3.00 -12.68 13.35
CA ASP A 46 2.56 -14.04 13.50
C ASP A 46 3.26 -14.93 12.45
N GLN A 47 3.26 -14.57 11.17
CA GLN A 47 3.96 -15.37 10.15
C GLN A 47 5.45 -15.58 10.45
N ILE A 48 6.16 -14.53 10.88
CA ILE A 48 7.57 -14.60 11.24
C ILE A 48 7.76 -15.49 12.47
N ASN A 49 6.95 -15.30 13.51
CA ASN A 49 7.00 -16.08 14.74
C ASN A 49 6.66 -17.56 14.52
N HIS A 50 5.70 -17.86 13.64
CA HIS A 50 5.33 -19.22 13.28
C HIS A 50 6.48 -19.93 12.56
N HIS A 51 7.21 -19.22 11.68
CA HIS A 51 8.44 -19.75 11.10
C HIS A 51 9.53 -19.98 12.16
N ASN A 52 9.83 -18.96 12.99
CA ASN A 52 10.87 -19.04 14.02
C ASN A 52 10.62 -20.18 15.02
N ARG A 53 9.36 -20.46 15.35
CA ARG A 53 8.98 -21.53 16.28
C ARG A 53 9.01 -22.92 15.65
N HIS A 54 8.80 -23.03 14.33
CA HIS A 54 8.74 -24.29 13.61
C HIS A 54 9.56 -24.27 12.31
N PRO A 55 10.88 -24.07 12.38
CA PRO A 55 11.73 -23.86 11.20
C PRO A 55 11.72 -25.06 10.24
N ASN A 56 11.51 -26.27 10.76
CA ASN A 56 11.51 -27.51 9.97
C ASN A 56 10.13 -27.91 9.43
N LYS A 57 9.04 -27.26 9.88
CA LYS A 57 7.66 -27.59 9.46
C LYS A 57 6.98 -26.48 8.68
N VAL A 58 7.37 -25.23 8.93
CA VAL A 58 6.83 -24.04 8.30
C VAL A 58 7.96 -23.33 7.60
N LYS A 59 8.04 -23.46 6.28
CA LYS A 59 8.98 -22.68 5.47
C LYS A 59 8.54 -21.21 5.50
N LEU A 60 9.49 -20.27 5.53
CA LEU A 60 9.15 -18.85 5.34
C LEU A 60 8.30 -18.70 4.07
N PRO A 61 7.34 -17.76 4.07
CA PRO A 61 6.68 -17.34 2.84
C PRO A 61 7.72 -17.03 1.76
N ASN A 62 7.35 -17.25 0.49
CA ASN A 62 8.20 -16.85 -0.62
C ASN A 62 8.54 -15.36 -0.48
N TYR A 63 9.77 -14.96 -0.79
CA TYR A 63 10.21 -13.57 -0.70
C TYR A 63 9.25 -12.60 -1.41
N ALA A 64 8.71 -13.00 -2.57
CA ALA A 64 7.70 -12.22 -3.28
C ALA A 64 6.41 -11.99 -2.45
N GLN A 65 5.97 -12.99 -1.68
CA GLN A 65 4.80 -12.87 -0.81
C GLN A 65 5.08 -11.98 0.41
N PHE A 66 6.30 -12.03 0.94
CA PHE A 66 6.72 -11.13 2.01
C PHE A 66 6.80 -9.68 1.52
N GLN A 67 7.43 -9.46 0.36
CA GLN A 67 7.54 -8.14 -0.25
C GLN A 67 6.16 -7.52 -0.52
N ASN A 68 5.21 -8.30 -1.07
CA ASN A 68 3.85 -7.81 -1.30
C ASN A 68 3.16 -7.38 0.01
N GLN A 69 3.32 -8.16 1.09
CA GLN A 69 2.76 -7.78 2.41
C GLN A 69 3.43 -6.52 2.97
N PHE A 70 4.74 -6.37 2.78
CA PHE A 70 5.47 -5.18 3.18
C PHE A 70 5.05 -3.93 2.38
N GLN A 71 4.82 -4.06 1.07
CA GLN A 71 4.33 -2.95 0.24
C GLN A 71 2.91 -2.50 0.63
N VAL A 72 2.04 -3.44 0.99
CA VAL A 72 0.72 -3.12 1.54
C VAL A 72 0.86 -2.35 2.85
N LEU A 73 1.73 -2.81 3.75
CA LEU A 73 2.00 -2.11 5.01
C LEU A 73 2.52 -0.69 4.78
N LEU A 74 3.45 -0.51 3.84
CA LEU A 74 4.01 0.79 3.48
C LEU A 74 2.92 1.75 2.98
N THR A 75 2.03 1.25 2.12
CA THR A 75 0.89 2.02 1.61
C THR A 75 -0.06 2.43 2.73
N GLN A 76 -0.35 1.52 3.66
CA GLN A 76 -1.20 1.81 4.81
C GLN A 76 -0.55 2.85 5.74
N LEU A 77 0.75 2.77 5.98
CA LEU A 77 1.51 3.74 6.78
C LEU A 77 1.49 5.12 6.12
N HIS A 78 1.75 5.20 4.81
CA HIS A 78 1.71 6.45 4.06
C HIS A 78 0.33 7.11 4.14
N THR A 79 -0.72 6.30 4.05
CA THR A 79 -2.09 6.81 4.15
C THR A 79 -2.38 7.38 5.53
N ILE A 80 -1.94 6.72 6.61
CA ILE A 80 -2.08 7.25 7.97
C ILE A 80 -1.30 8.56 8.13
N THR A 81 -0.07 8.62 7.63
CA THR A 81 0.73 9.86 7.70
C THR A 81 0.03 11.01 7.00
N SER A 82 -0.52 10.78 5.81
CA SER A 82 -1.29 11.81 5.10
C SER A 82 -2.57 12.20 5.84
N ASP A 83 -3.30 11.24 6.40
CA ASP A 83 -4.50 11.53 7.21
C ASP A 83 -4.17 12.32 8.48
N LEU A 84 -3.02 12.04 9.12
CA LEU A 84 -2.55 12.80 10.28
C LEU A 84 -2.12 14.23 9.91
N ASP A 85 -1.42 14.40 8.79
CA ASP A 85 -0.95 15.70 8.31
C ASP A 85 -2.14 16.60 7.89
N ASN A 86 -3.12 16.04 7.17
CA ASN A 86 -4.34 16.73 6.78
C ASN A 86 -5.18 17.23 7.97
N ASN A 87 -5.06 16.58 9.14
CA ASN A 87 -5.81 16.91 10.35
C ASN A 87 -4.91 17.47 11.48
N ASP A 88 -3.68 17.86 11.16
CA ASP A 88 -2.66 18.22 12.15
C ASP A 88 -3.09 19.39 13.05
N GLU A 89 -3.65 20.45 12.47
CA GLU A 89 -4.12 21.64 13.23
C GLU A 89 -5.19 21.25 14.26
N MET A 90 -6.15 20.44 13.84
CA MET A 90 -7.26 19.98 14.68
C MET A 90 -6.76 19.06 15.81
N LEU A 91 -5.84 18.14 15.50
CA LEU A 91 -5.25 17.22 16.47
C LEU A 91 -4.35 17.93 17.48
N LYS A 92 -3.61 18.96 17.06
CA LYS A 92 -2.78 19.80 17.95
C LYS A 92 -3.61 20.60 18.95
N ASN A 93 -4.79 21.07 18.55
CA ASN A 93 -5.70 21.82 19.40
C ASN A 93 -6.51 20.93 20.36
N THR A 94 -6.57 19.62 20.10
CA THR A 94 -7.33 18.67 20.91
C THR A 94 -6.51 18.17 22.10
N ASN A 95 -6.95 18.45 23.33
CA ASN A 95 -6.33 17.93 24.54
C ASN A 95 -6.97 16.62 24.99
N VAL A 96 -6.13 15.64 25.35
CA VAL A 96 -6.57 14.31 25.78
C VAL A 96 -6.42 14.16 27.29
N TYR A 97 -7.53 13.91 27.97
CA TYR A 97 -7.60 13.59 29.40
C TYR A 97 -8.44 12.33 29.63
N PRO A 98 -8.18 11.55 30.69
CA PRO A 98 -9.03 10.42 31.04
C PRO A 98 -10.44 10.92 31.40
N LEU A 99 -11.45 10.11 31.07
CA LEU A 99 -12.83 10.40 31.45
C LEU A 99 -13.00 10.39 32.98
N PRO A 100 -13.92 11.19 33.55
CA PRO A 100 -14.22 11.16 34.99
C PRO A 100 -14.68 9.80 35.52
N SER A 101 -15.22 8.95 34.63
CA SER A 101 -15.64 7.58 34.94
C SER A 101 -14.48 6.58 35.00
N PHE A 102 -13.29 6.95 34.53
CA PHE A 102 -12.13 6.08 34.52
C PHE A 102 -11.48 6.03 35.92
N PRO A 103 -11.14 4.86 36.48
CA PRO A 103 -10.56 4.73 37.81
C PRO A 103 -9.08 5.13 37.84
N THR A 104 -8.81 6.44 37.77
CA THR A 104 -7.47 7.03 37.69
C THR A 104 -6.54 6.59 38.82
N THR A 105 -7.06 6.45 40.05
CA THR A 105 -6.25 6.11 41.24
C THR A 105 -5.82 4.64 41.28
N GLN A 106 -6.58 3.73 40.67
CA GLN A 106 -6.25 2.29 40.66
C GLN A 106 -5.34 1.90 39.49
N GLN A 107 -5.40 2.66 38.39
CA GLN A 107 -4.73 2.34 37.13
C GLN A 107 -3.79 3.46 36.65
N GLU A 108 -3.16 4.18 37.58
CA GLU A 108 -2.27 5.30 37.27
C GLU A 108 -1.09 4.88 36.38
N GLY A 109 -0.47 3.72 36.66
CA GLY A 109 0.63 3.19 35.85
C GLY A 109 0.24 2.86 34.40
N LEU A 110 -1.02 2.47 34.18
CA LEU A 110 -1.53 2.20 32.83
C LEU A 110 -1.78 3.50 32.07
N ILE A 111 -2.41 4.49 32.71
CA ILE A 111 -2.67 5.80 32.10
C ILE A 111 -1.37 6.48 31.67
N THR A 112 -0.40 6.52 32.58
CA THR A 112 0.90 7.16 32.31
C THR A 112 1.64 6.49 31.15
N THR A 113 1.42 5.20 30.93
CA THR A 113 1.97 4.46 29.78
C THR A 113 1.20 4.72 28.49
N LEU A 114 -0.15 4.71 28.52
CA LEU A 114 -0.99 4.89 27.33
C LEU A 114 -0.98 6.33 26.80
N LEU A 115 -0.96 7.33 27.69
CA LEU A 115 -0.93 8.75 27.32
C LEU A 115 0.51 9.29 27.15
N ARG A 116 1.52 8.42 27.22
CA ARG A 116 2.91 8.81 27.02
C ARG A 116 3.13 9.29 25.59
N LYS A 117 3.55 10.56 25.45
CA LYS A 117 3.99 11.14 24.16
C LYS A 117 5.49 10.99 23.89
N LYS A 118 6.28 10.59 24.89
CA LYS A 118 7.73 10.46 24.72
C LYS A 118 8.04 9.25 23.83
N PRO A 119 8.77 9.43 22.72
CA PRO A 119 9.15 8.33 21.83
C PRO A 119 10.06 7.30 22.54
N LEU A 120 10.39 6.24 21.80
CA LEU A 120 11.32 5.21 22.25
C LEU A 120 12.75 5.77 22.29
N PRO A 121 13.58 5.33 23.25
CA PRO A 121 14.94 5.85 23.42
C PRO A 121 15.79 5.70 22.16
N GLU A 122 15.65 4.59 21.43
CA GLU A 122 16.37 4.37 20.15
C GLU A 122 16.02 5.44 19.10
N VAL A 123 14.77 5.89 19.07
CA VAL A 123 14.32 6.94 18.14
C VAL A 123 14.84 8.31 18.58
N ASP A 124 14.86 8.59 19.89
CA ASP A 124 15.46 9.81 20.44
C ASP A 124 16.96 9.90 20.07
N GLU A 125 17.69 8.80 20.21
CA GLU A 125 19.12 8.72 19.82
C GLU A 125 19.33 8.98 18.33
N TRP A 126 18.44 8.47 17.47
CA TRP A 126 18.50 8.73 16.03
C TRP A 126 18.22 10.19 15.68
N ILE A 127 17.25 10.82 16.36
CA ILE A 127 16.93 12.23 16.19
C ILE A 127 18.12 13.10 16.61
N GLU A 128 18.71 12.82 17.77
CA GLU A 128 19.87 13.56 18.27
C GLU A 128 21.09 13.38 17.34
N SER A 129 21.33 12.15 16.89
CA SER A 129 22.41 11.84 15.93
C SER A 129 22.23 12.61 14.61
N ALA A 130 21.01 12.69 14.09
CA ALA A 130 20.71 13.46 12.87
C ALA A 130 20.88 14.97 13.08
N ALA A 131 20.43 15.50 14.22
CA ALA A 131 20.59 16.91 14.58
C ALA A 131 22.08 17.29 14.72
N ASN A 132 22.90 16.41 15.28
CA ASN A 132 24.34 16.62 15.43
C ASN A 132 25.07 16.58 14.08
N LYS A 133 24.69 15.68 13.17
CA LYS A 133 25.22 15.69 11.78
C LYS A 133 24.92 17.01 11.08
N ARG A 134 23.68 17.51 11.18
CA ARG A 134 23.27 18.78 10.58
C ARG A 134 24.07 19.98 11.10
N LYS A 135 24.45 19.99 12.38
CA LYS A 135 25.26 21.09 12.94
C LYS A 135 26.68 21.14 12.36
N ASN A 136 27.22 19.97 12.00
CA ASN A 136 28.59 19.85 11.48
C ASN A 136 28.68 20.11 9.97
N GLU A 137 27.55 20.04 9.25
CA GLU A 137 27.51 20.17 7.80
C GLU A 137 26.49 21.24 7.40
N TYR A 138 26.98 22.34 6.81
CA TYR A 138 26.14 23.45 6.37
C TYR A 138 25.43 23.09 5.06
N VAL A 139 24.37 22.29 5.17
CA VAL A 139 23.54 21.88 4.02
C VAL A 139 22.42 22.89 3.81
N ASN A 140 22.35 23.49 2.62
CA ASN A 140 21.24 24.36 2.25
C ASN A 140 20.06 23.50 1.75
N ILE A 141 19.22 23.08 2.69
CA ILE A 141 18.06 22.20 2.44
C ILE A 141 17.15 22.74 1.33
N GLN A 142 16.95 24.06 1.29
CA GLN A 142 16.06 24.67 0.31
C GLN A 142 16.57 24.49 -1.13
N LYS A 143 17.89 24.58 -1.34
CA LYS A 143 18.49 24.32 -2.65
C LYS A 143 18.43 22.85 -3.03
N ASP A 144 18.58 21.95 -2.07
CA ASP A 144 18.48 20.52 -2.31
C ASP A 144 17.04 20.11 -2.66
N ASP A 145 16.04 20.71 -2.02
CA ASP A 145 14.62 20.52 -2.34
C ASP A 145 14.29 21.04 -3.75
N GLU A 146 14.78 22.25 -4.10
CA GLU A 146 14.64 22.82 -5.45
C GLU A 146 15.29 21.89 -6.50
N PHE A 147 16.47 21.36 -6.21
CA PHE A 147 17.17 20.43 -7.09
C PHE A 147 16.43 19.09 -7.25
N ALA A 148 15.91 18.53 -6.16
CA ALA A 148 15.12 17.30 -6.19
C ALA A 148 13.84 17.48 -7.02
N GLN A 149 13.17 18.62 -6.87
CA GLN A 149 11.97 18.95 -7.65
C GLN A 149 12.28 19.16 -9.14
N TRP A 150 13.42 19.78 -9.46
CA TRP A 150 13.91 19.86 -10.84
C TRP A 150 14.19 18.47 -11.44
N CYS A 151 14.83 17.57 -10.68
CA CYS A 151 15.07 16.20 -11.12
C CYS A 151 13.78 15.44 -11.39
N LEU A 152 12.78 15.58 -10.51
CA LEU A 152 11.46 14.96 -10.68
C LEU A 152 10.79 15.46 -11.97
N THR A 153 10.80 16.77 -12.20
CA THR A 153 10.25 17.38 -13.42
C THR A 153 10.93 16.84 -14.68
N LYS A 154 12.26 16.70 -14.67
CA LYS A 154 13.01 16.14 -15.80
C LYS A 154 12.69 14.67 -16.05
N ILE A 155 12.47 13.89 -15.01
CA ILE A 155 12.05 12.48 -15.13
C ILE A 155 10.65 12.39 -15.74
N GLU A 156 9.73 13.27 -15.35
CA GLU A 156 8.38 13.32 -15.91
C GLU A 156 8.40 13.69 -17.40
N GLU A 157 9.16 14.72 -17.79
CA GLU A 157 9.35 15.09 -19.20
C GLU A 157 9.89 13.91 -20.03
N LEU A 158 10.94 13.23 -19.55
CA LEU A 158 11.50 12.05 -20.24
C LEU A 158 10.48 10.91 -20.30
N ARG A 159 9.72 10.68 -19.23
CA ARG A 159 8.69 9.63 -19.20
C ARG A 159 7.59 9.88 -20.23
N GLU A 160 7.25 11.13 -20.50
CA GLU A 160 6.28 11.50 -21.54
C GLU A 160 6.85 11.38 -22.96
N GLU A 161 8.15 11.65 -23.13
CA GLU A 161 8.85 11.49 -24.40
C GLU A 161 8.91 10.00 -24.84
N PHE A 162 9.06 9.08 -23.89
CA PHE A 162 9.15 7.65 -24.19
C PHE A 162 7.80 6.92 -24.09
N GLN A 163 7.37 6.33 -25.21
CA GLN A 163 6.28 5.35 -25.19
C GLN A 163 6.84 3.98 -24.77
N PHE A 164 6.64 3.60 -23.50
CA PHE A 164 7.07 2.30 -22.97
C PHE A 164 6.10 1.14 -23.29
N TYR A 165 5.03 1.43 -24.03
CA TYR A 165 4.01 0.45 -24.41
C TYR A 165 4.06 0.21 -25.92
N GLY A 166 4.16 -1.06 -26.33
CA GLY A 166 4.30 -1.45 -27.73
C GLY A 166 5.22 -2.66 -27.88
N PHE A 167 5.13 -3.36 -29.00
CA PHE A 167 6.05 -4.46 -29.34
C PHE A 167 7.26 -3.97 -30.16
N ASN A 168 7.20 -2.75 -30.66
CA ASN A 168 8.20 -2.18 -31.54
C ASN A 168 9.09 -1.22 -30.77
N SER A 169 10.38 -1.28 -31.05
CA SER A 169 11.32 -0.25 -30.62
C SER A 169 11.08 1.05 -31.41
N VAL A 170 11.61 2.16 -30.91
CA VAL A 170 11.55 3.46 -31.59
C VAL A 170 12.13 3.36 -33.01
N ASP A 171 13.27 2.68 -33.15
CA ASP A 171 13.94 2.46 -34.45
C ASP A 171 13.09 1.65 -35.43
N GLU A 172 12.36 0.64 -34.93
CA GLU A 172 11.44 -0.15 -35.75
C GLU A 172 10.22 0.69 -36.18
N LEU A 173 9.72 1.57 -35.32
CA LEU A 173 8.61 2.45 -35.64
C LEU A 173 8.99 3.48 -36.70
N GLU A 174 10.18 4.07 -36.61
CA GLU A 174 10.72 4.98 -37.63
C GLU A 174 10.93 4.29 -38.99
N TYR A 175 11.38 3.03 -38.97
CA TYR A 175 11.50 2.21 -40.18
C TYR A 175 10.13 1.91 -40.80
N LEU A 176 9.13 1.56 -39.97
CA LEU A 176 7.75 1.32 -40.41
C LEU A 176 7.10 2.59 -40.99
N ASP A 177 7.50 3.77 -40.54
CA ASP A 177 7.04 5.05 -41.09
C ASP A 177 7.69 5.43 -42.44
N THR A 178 8.81 4.81 -42.78
CA THR A 178 9.49 5.00 -44.07
C THR A 178 8.72 4.32 -45.21
N GLU A 179 8.77 4.84 -46.45
CA GLU A 179 8.09 4.26 -47.61
C GLU A 179 8.44 2.77 -47.86
N ALA A 180 9.64 2.34 -47.46
CA ALA A 180 10.07 0.95 -47.54
C ALA A 180 9.35 0.05 -46.51
N GLY A 181 9.28 0.49 -45.24
CA GLY A 181 8.61 -0.26 -44.17
C GLY A 181 7.09 -0.34 -44.35
N ARG A 182 6.46 0.70 -44.91
CA ARG A 182 5.03 0.66 -45.28
C ARG A 182 4.75 -0.37 -46.37
N LYS A 183 5.58 -0.41 -47.42
CA LYS A 183 5.47 -1.41 -48.50
C LYS A 183 5.72 -2.83 -47.99
N GLU A 184 6.68 -3.01 -47.10
CA GLU A 184 6.96 -4.32 -46.47
C GLU A 184 5.78 -4.77 -45.59
N THR A 185 5.19 -3.87 -44.82
CA THR A 185 4.00 -4.15 -44.01
C THR A 185 2.79 -4.49 -44.86
N GLU A 186 2.57 -3.75 -45.95
CA GLU A 186 1.50 -4.01 -46.92
C GLU A 186 1.70 -5.35 -47.64
N GLU A 187 2.93 -5.66 -48.05
CA GLU A 187 3.24 -6.93 -48.70
C GLU A 187 3.09 -8.12 -47.74
N ASN A 188 3.53 -7.98 -46.49
CA ASN A 188 3.30 -8.99 -45.45
C ASN A 188 1.81 -9.22 -45.19
N LYS A 189 0.99 -8.16 -45.14
CA LYS A 189 -0.47 -8.26 -45.04
C LYS A 189 -1.08 -8.93 -46.27
N ARG A 190 -0.57 -8.67 -47.48
CA ARG A 190 -1.03 -9.32 -48.71
C ARG A 190 -0.70 -10.81 -48.70
N ILE A 191 0.50 -11.18 -48.29
CA ILE A 191 0.93 -12.58 -48.15
C ILE A 191 0.08 -13.30 -47.10
N GLU A 192 -0.19 -12.67 -45.96
CA GLU A 192 -1.05 -13.24 -44.92
C GLU A 192 -2.49 -13.44 -45.40
N ASN A 193 -3.06 -12.44 -46.08
CA ASN A 193 -4.39 -12.56 -46.68
C ASN A 193 -4.45 -13.65 -47.75
N GLN A 194 -3.42 -13.77 -48.59
CA GLN A 194 -3.33 -14.84 -49.59
C GLN A 194 -3.26 -16.22 -48.93
N LYS A 195 -2.45 -16.37 -47.87
CA LYS A 195 -2.41 -17.62 -47.09
C LYS A 195 -3.77 -17.94 -46.47
N TYR A 196 -4.45 -16.94 -45.91
CA TYR A 196 -5.78 -17.10 -45.35
C TYR A 196 -6.81 -17.52 -46.42
N GLU A 197 -6.77 -16.93 -47.62
CA GLU A 197 -7.61 -17.32 -48.75
C GLU A 197 -7.29 -18.73 -49.27
N GLU A 198 -6.02 -19.13 -49.27
CA GLU A 198 -5.60 -20.49 -49.62
C GLU A 198 -6.06 -21.51 -48.57
N GLU A 199 -5.92 -21.20 -47.29
CA GLU A 199 -6.46 -22.01 -46.19
C GLU A 199 -8.00 -22.11 -46.26
N LEU A 200 -8.69 -21.05 -46.64
CA LEU A 200 -10.14 -21.06 -46.89
C LEU A 200 -10.55 -21.92 -48.10
N LYS A 201 -9.68 -22.08 -49.10
CA LYS A 201 -9.93 -22.98 -50.25
C LYS A 201 -9.66 -24.44 -49.91
N ILE A 202 -8.73 -24.70 -49.00
CA ILE A 202 -8.37 -26.04 -48.54
C ILE A 202 -9.36 -26.55 -47.48
N THR A 203 -9.94 -25.65 -46.68
CA THR A 203 -10.91 -25.99 -45.63
C THR A 203 -12.35 -25.76 -46.10
N ASP A 204 -13.29 -26.63 -45.74
CA ASP A 204 -14.71 -26.49 -46.07
C ASP A 204 -15.33 -25.33 -45.26
N GLY A 205 -15.21 -24.11 -45.78
CA GLY A 205 -15.87 -22.91 -45.26
C GLY A 205 -15.23 -22.27 -44.01
N GLY A 206 -13.89 -22.29 -43.87
CA GLY A 206 -13.20 -21.54 -42.81
C GLY A 206 -13.13 -22.24 -41.45
N LYS A 207 -13.26 -23.56 -41.43
CA LYS A 207 -12.94 -24.36 -40.25
C LYS A 207 -11.42 -24.51 -40.16
N ASN A 208 -10.78 -23.73 -39.29
CA ASN A 208 -9.36 -23.87 -38.99
C ASN A 208 -9.03 -25.34 -38.68
N GLY A 209 -8.01 -25.90 -39.35
CA GLY A 209 -7.50 -27.24 -39.05
C GLY A 209 -7.15 -27.37 -37.58
N LEU A 210 -7.35 -28.56 -37.00
CA LEU A 210 -7.11 -28.80 -35.58
C LEU A 210 -5.64 -28.50 -35.25
N HIS A 211 -5.39 -27.48 -34.41
CA HIS A 211 -4.03 -26.99 -34.12
C HIS A 211 -3.11 -28.15 -33.65
N PRO A 212 -1.88 -28.29 -34.18
CA PRO A 212 -0.99 -29.42 -33.86
C PRO A 212 -0.78 -29.64 -32.36
N ASN A 213 -0.63 -28.55 -31.59
CA ASN A 213 -0.55 -28.63 -30.12
C ASN A 213 -1.83 -29.17 -29.45
N LYS A 214 -3.02 -28.91 -30.01
CA LYS A 214 -4.27 -29.51 -29.50
C LYS A 214 -4.32 -31.01 -29.79
N VAL A 215 -3.86 -31.42 -30.96
CA VAL A 215 -3.74 -32.85 -31.33
C VAL A 215 -2.74 -33.56 -30.43
N LEU A 216 -1.55 -32.98 -30.23
CA LEU A 216 -0.53 -33.54 -29.33
C LEU A 216 -1.04 -33.64 -27.89
N LYS A 217 -1.68 -32.57 -27.39
CA LYS A 217 -2.25 -32.55 -26.04
C LYS A 217 -3.36 -33.58 -25.88
N PHE A 218 -4.21 -33.77 -26.90
CA PHE A 218 -5.22 -34.82 -26.91
C PHE A 218 -4.58 -36.22 -26.90
N MET A 219 -3.55 -36.47 -27.73
CA MET A 219 -2.86 -37.77 -27.75
C MET A 219 -2.15 -38.08 -26.42
N CYS A 220 -1.59 -37.08 -25.76
CA CYS A 220 -0.84 -37.28 -24.52
C CYS A 220 -1.71 -37.27 -23.25
N GLN A 221 -2.84 -36.55 -23.25
CA GLN A 221 -3.64 -36.31 -22.03
C GLN A 221 -5.12 -36.69 -22.17
N GLY A 222 -5.59 -37.03 -23.37
CA GLY A 222 -6.97 -37.47 -23.64
C GLY A 222 -8.03 -36.36 -23.58
N VAL A 223 -7.66 -35.08 -23.52
CA VAL A 223 -8.60 -33.96 -23.34
C VAL A 223 -8.76 -33.14 -24.61
N LEU A 224 -10.00 -33.05 -25.12
CA LEU A 224 -10.43 -32.14 -26.18
C LEU A 224 -10.98 -30.86 -25.56
N THR A 225 -10.20 -29.78 -25.58
CA THR A 225 -10.66 -28.40 -25.33
C THR A 225 -10.07 -27.46 -26.38
#